data_AF-A0A8T4ITK8-F1
#
_entry.id   AF-A0A8T4ITK8-F1
#
_cell.length_a   1.000
_cell.length_b   1.000
_cell.length_c   1.000
_cell.angle_alpha   90.00
_cell.angle_beta   90.00
_cell.angle_gamma   90.00
#
_symmetry.space_group_name_H-M   'P 1'
#
loop_
_entity.id
_entity.type
_entity.pdbx_description
1 polymer ?
#
loop_
_entity_poly.entity_id
_entity_poly.type
_entity_poly.pdbx_seq_one_letter_code
_entity_poly.pdbx_strand_id
1 'polypeptide(L)' 'MGIVLISAVASALYAGTVSFLALTATFARRGELRREARSTLAVIVPGRAVEPQQESVSP' A
#
# COMPACT_ATOMS: atom_id res chain seq x y z
N MET A 1 -24.36 -29.85 18.08
CA MET A 1 -22.90 -29.65 17.98
C MET A 1 -22.47 -29.10 16.62
N GLY A 2 -22.94 -29.66 15.49
CA GLY A 2 -22.57 -29.17 14.14
C GLY A 2 -22.98 -27.72 13.83
N ILE A 3 -24.14 -27.27 14.28
CA ILE A 3 -24.61 -25.89 14.06
C ILE A 3 -23.68 -24.87 14.71
N VAL A 4 -23.23 -25.13 15.95
CA VAL A 4 -22.30 -24.27 16.68
C VAL A 4 -20.97 -24.16 15.92
N LEU A 5 -20.46 -25.29 15.40
CA LEU A 5 -19.24 -25.31 14.62
C LEU A 5 -19.38 -24.53 13.31
N ILE A 6 -20.47 -24.73 12.58
CA ILE A 6 -20.74 -24.04 11.31
C ILE A 6 -20.87 -22.53 11.54
N SER A 7 -21.60 -22.10 12.57
CA SER A 7 -21.73 -20.68 12.92
C SER A 7 -20.41 -20.06 13.34
N ALA A 8 -19.58 -20.78 14.12
CA ALA A 8 -18.25 -20.30 14.51
C ALA A 8 -17.33 -20.13 13.29
N VAL A 9 -17.32 -21.11 12.37
CA VAL A 9 -16.53 -21.04 11.13
C VAL A 9 -17.03 -19.90 10.24
N ALA A 10 -18.34 -19.78 10.03
CA ALA A 10 -18.93 -18.70 9.23
C ALA A 10 -18.63 -17.31 9.83
N SER A 11 -18.72 -17.18 11.15
CA SER A 11 -18.40 -15.93 11.85
C SER A 11 -16.92 -15.58 11.74
N ALA A 12 -16.02 -16.56 11.90
CA ALA A 12 -14.57 -16.34 11.75
C ALA A 12 -14.19 -15.94 10.33
N LEU A 13 -14.77 -16.61 9.32
CA LEU A 13 -14.55 -16.25 7.91
C LEU A 13 -15.08 -14.86 7.60
N TYR A 14 -16.31 -14.54 8.01
CA TYR A 14 -16.91 -13.23 7.79
C TYR A 14 -16.12 -12.12 8.48
N ALA A 15 -15.81 -12.29 9.77
CA ALA A 15 -15.01 -11.33 10.53
C ALA A 15 -13.61 -11.17 9.91
N GLY A 16 -13.01 -12.26 9.42
CA GLY A 16 -11.73 -12.24 8.70
C GLY A 16 -11.81 -11.44 7.40
N THR A 17 -12.84 -11.67 6.57
CA THR A 17 -13.07 -10.92 5.34
C THR A 17 -13.28 -9.44 5.63
N VAL A 18 -14.14 -9.10 6.60
CA VAL A 18 -14.39 -7.70 6.99
C VAL A 18 -13.12 -7.05 7.53
N SER A 19 -12.33 -7.74 8.35
CA SER A 19 -11.06 -7.23 8.86
C SER A 19 -10.05 -7.00 7.75
N PHE A 20 -9.93 -7.91 6.79
CA PHE A 20 -9.06 -7.75 5.64
C PHE A 20 -9.51 -6.59 4.74
N LEU A 21 -10.82 -6.45 4.54
CA LEU A 21 -11.39 -5.35 3.77
C LEU A 21 -11.17 -4.00 4.46
N ALA A 22 -11.34 -3.94 5.78
CA ALA A 22 -11.08 -2.75 6.58
C ALA A 22 -9.58 -2.40 6.59
N LEU A 23 -8.71 -3.40 6.72
CA LEU A 23 -7.26 -3.23 6.67
C LEU A 23 -6.85 -2.73 5.28
N THR A 24 -7.38 -3.34 4.23
CA THR A 24 -7.15 -2.95 2.83
C THR A 24 -7.68 -1.55 2.56
N ALA A 25 -8.88 -1.19 3.05
CA ALA A 25 -9.42 0.16 2.93
C ALA A 25 -8.59 1.19 3.70
N THR A 26 -8.09 0.83 4.88
CA THR A 26 -7.20 1.69 5.68
C THR A 26 -5.85 1.86 4.99
N PHE A 27 -5.29 0.79 4.41
CA PHE A 27 -4.06 0.85 3.62
C PHE A 27 -4.25 1.50 2.27
N ALA A 28 -5.41 1.39 1.63
CA ALA A 28 -5.74 2.14 0.42
C ALA A 28 -5.85 3.62 0.77
N ARG A 29 -6.48 3.97 1.88
CA ARG A 29 -6.56 5.35 2.38
C ARG A 29 -5.19 5.92 2.77
N ARG A 30 -4.32 5.11 3.39
CA ARG A 30 -2.92 5.50 3.70
C ARG A 30 -1.98 5.40 2.49
N GLY A 31 -2.30 4.52 1.54
CA GLY A 31 -1.57 4.24 0.31
C GLY A 31 -1.80 5.35 -0.69
N GLU A 32 -3.03 5.86 -0.81
CA GLU A 32 -3.36 7.12 -1.46
C GLU A 32 -2.59 8.26 -0.81
N LEU A 33 -2.57 8.39 0.53
CA LEU A 33 -1.71 9.38 1.20
C LEU A 33 -0.21 9.20 0.91
N ARG A 34 0.30 7.97 0.76
CA ARG A 34 1.70 7.71 0.35
C ARG A 34 1.94 7.94 -1.14
N ARG A 35 0.93 7.75 -1.99
CA ARG A 35 0.96 7.99 -3.44
C ARG A 35 0.88 9.47 -3.73
N GLU A 36 0.07 10.20 -2.97
CA GLU A 36 -0.03 11.64 -2.94
C GLU A 36 1.23 12.24 -2.33
N ALA A 37 1.75 11.74 -1.21
CA ALA A 37 3.04 12.16 -0.67
C ALA A 37 4.21 11.85 -1.62
N ARG A 38 4.20 10.73 -2.35
CA ARG A 38 5.18 10.44 -3.42
C ARG A 38 4.96 11.34 -4.64
N SER A 39 3.73 11.70 -4.97
CA SER A 39 3.41 12.63 -6.04
C SER A 39 3.88 14.04 -5.68
N THR A 40 3.67 14.49 -4.44
CA THR A 40 4.19 15.75 -3.90
C THR A 40 5.72 15.71 -3.75
N LEU A 41 6.31 14.60 -3.29
CA LEU A 41 7.76 14.41 -3.28
C LEU A 41 8.35 14.35 -4.70
N ALA A 42 7.65 13.83 -5.70
CA ALA A 42 8.09 13.89 -7.09
C ALA A 42 8.07 15.32 -7.63
N VAL A 43 7.16 16.16 -7.14
CA VAL A 43 7.11 17.60 -7.45
C VAL A 43 8.18 18.39 -6.68
N ILE A 44 8.51 18.00 -5.44
CA ILE A 44 9.51 18.67 -4.58
C ILE A 44 10.94 18.16 -4.82
N VAL A 45 11.11 16.92 -5.31
CA VAL A 45 12.41 16.30 -5.64
C VAL A 45 12.54 16.12 -7.16
N PRO A 46 12.63 17.21 -7.96
CA PRO A 46 13.01 17.12 -9.37
C PRO A 46 14.53 16.93 -9.57
N GLY A 47 15.34 16.83 -8.50
CA GLY A 47 16.80 16.98 -8.59
C GLY A 47 17.68 15.86 -8.00
N ARG A 48 17.14 14.69 -7.62
CA ARG A 48 17.96 13.60 -7.02
C ARG A 48 17.87 12.25 -7.75
N ALA A 49 17.07 12.13 -8.80
CA ALA A 49 16.97 10.92 -9.62
C ALA A 49 17.64 11.05 -11.01
N VAL A 50 18.17 12.23 -11.34
CA VAL A 50 18.91 12.49 -12.58
C VAL A 50 20.26 13.08 -12.21
N GLU A 51 21.11 12.26 -11.58
CA GLU A 51 22.53 12.36 -11.87
C GLU A 51 22.77 11.37 -13.02
N PRO A 52 22.85 11.82 -14.28
CA PRO A 52 23.47 10.99 -15.29
C PRO A 52 24.93 10.88 -14.85
N GLN A 53 25.45 9.66 -14.68
CA GLN A 53 26.89 9.47 -14.63
C GLN A 53 27.46 10.20 -15.84
N GLN A 54 28.09 11.33 -15.55
CA GLN A 54 28.69 12.20 -16.51
C GLN A 54 29.68 11.36 -17.29
N GLU A 55 29.41 11.21 -18.59
CA GLU A 55 30.37 11.48 -19.65
C GLU A 55 31.82 11.50 -19.15
N SER A 56 32.39 10.32 -18.89
CA SER A 56 33.85 10.15 -18.82
C SER A 56 34.35 9.99 -20.25
N VAL A 57 34.17 11.03 -21.06
CA VAL A 57 34.91 11.23 -22.31
C VAL A 57 35.76 12.48 -22.11
N SER A 58 37.05 12.27 -22.06
CA SER A 58 38.11 13.28 -21.95
C SER A 58 39.37 12.67 -22.54
N PRO A 59 40.28 13.47 -23.09
CA PRO A 59 40.19 14.38 -24.24
C PRO A 59 40.80 13.75 -25.51
#